data_AF-A0A7L5YIY1-F1
#
_entry.id   AF-A0A7L5YIY1-F1
#
_cell.length_a   1.000
_cell.length_b   1.000
_cell.length_c   1.000
_cell.angle_alpha   90.00
_cell.angle_beta   90.00
_cell.angle_gamma   90.00
#
_symmetry.space_group_name_H-M   'P 1'
#
loop_
_entity.id
_entity.type
_entity.pdbx_description
1 polymer ?
#
loop_
_entity_poly.entity_id
_entity_poly.type
_entity_poly.pdbx_seq_one_letter_code
_entity_poly.pdbx_strand_id
1 'polypeptide(L)'
;MAGVVLKVIGFVLLASALQNTDGRVWGLIGATGFLFGGILLVAAEAQSLTFGYEKLYPLIVVFVVMAFLAQAAIGGAWLQGGLPAAWIGWATIVWNLAWLIALAIFSRRDLYYPVLHGVMPLVMGIALLWGTV
;
A
#
# COMPACT_ATOMS: atom_id res chain seq x y z
N MET A 1 -6.26 -9.14 8.67
CA MET A 1 -5.19 -8.90 9.68
C MET A 1 -3.75 -9.22 9.24
N ALA A 2 -3.28 -10.48 9.23
CA ALA A 2 -1.84 -10.80 9.12
C ALA A 2 -1.14 -10.23 7.88
N GLY A 3 -1.82 -10.27 6.72
CA GLY A 3 -1.27 -9.74 5.47
C GLY A 3 -1.02 -8.21 5.49
N VAL A 4 -1.78 -7.45 6.27
CA VAL A 4 -1.59 -5.99 6.41
C VAL A 4 -0.32 -5.71 7.22
N VAL A 5 -0.14 -6.45 8.32
CA VAL A 5 1.05 -6.37 9.17
C VAL A 5 2.31 -6.74 8.37
N LEU A 6 2.26 -7.82 7.59
CA LEU A 6 3.38 -8.23 6.73
C LEU A 6 3.71 -7.17 5.67
N LYS A 7 2.70 -6.51 5.07
CA LYS A 7 2.94 -5.42 4.12
C LYS A 7 3.57 -4.20 4.79
N VAL A 8 3.12 -3.82 5.98
CA VAL A 8 3.74 -2.74 6.77
C VAL A 8 5.21 -3.05 7.01
N ILE A 9 5.52 -4.26 7.50
CA ILE A 9 6.91 -4.69 7.74
C ILE A 9 7.72 -4.61 6.43
N GLY A 10 7.19 -5.14 5.33
CA GLY A 10 7.86 -5.10 4.03
C GLY A 10 8.15 -3.66 3.56
N PHE A 11 7.21 -2.73 3.70
CA PHE A 11 7.43 -1.34 3.33
C PHE A 11 8.41 -0.62 4.26
N VAL A 12 8.41 -0.91 5.56
CA VAL A 12 9.40 -0.37 6.50
C VAL A 12 10.80 -0.86 6.14
N LEU A 13 10.96 -2.16 5.84
CA LEU A 13 12.24 -2.72 5.40
C LEU A 13 12.71 -2.09 4.07
N LEU A 14 11.80 -1.92 3.11
CA LEU A 14 12.11 -1.24 1.85
C LEU A 14 12.52 0.22 2.06
N ALA A 15 11.78 0.97 2.88
CA ALA A 15 12.11 2.35 3.20
C ALA A 15 13.49 2.47 3.90
N SER A 16 13.82 1.51 4.76
CA SER A 16 15.14 1.42 5.38
C SER A 16 16.24 1.11 4.36
N ALA A 17 16.00 0.21 3.40
CA ALA A 17 16.95 -0.07 2.32
C ALA A 17 17.22 1.17 1.45
N LEU A 18 16.23 2.05 1.29
CA LEU A 18 16.32 3.30 0.54
C LEU A 18 16.92 4.48 1.32
N GLN A 19 17.37 4.29 2.56
CA GLN A 19 17.77 5.39 3.46
C GLN A 19 18.89 6.30 2.94
N ASN A 20 19.75 5.78 2.05
CA ASN A 20 20.88 6.51 1.46
C ASN A 20 20.66 6.86 -0.02
N THR A 21 19.41 6.83 -0.47
CA THR A 21 19.02 7.09 -1.86
C THR A 21 18.03 8.25 -1.94
N ASP A 22 17.83 8.81 -3.13
CA ASP A 22 16.84 9.87 -3.34
C ASP A 22 15.40 9.39 -3.08
N GLY A 23 15.17 8.07 -3.11
CA GLY A 23 13.88 7.44 -2.77
C GLY A 23 13.50 7.49 -1.29
N ARG A 24 14.39 7.93 -0.38
CA ARG A 24 14.16 7.91 1.07
C ARG A 24 12.86 8.57 1.49
N VAL A 25 12.60 9.80 1.01
CA VAL A 25 11.46 10.61 1.46
C VAL A 25 10.14 9.93 1.09
N TRP A 26 10.02 9.49 -0.17
CA TRP A 26 8.86 8.77 -0.65
C TRP A 26 8.69 7.41 0.02
N GLY A 27 9.79 6.72 0.31
CA GLY A 27 9.79 5.45 1.03
C GLY A 27 9.20 5.60 2.43
N LEU A 28 9.63 6.62 3.17
CA LEU A 28 9.13 6.92 4.50
C LEU A 28 7.66 7.37 4.49
N ILE A 29 7.27 8.24 3.55
CA ILE A 29 5.87 8.68 3.41
C ILE A 29 4.97 7.47 3.12
N GLY A 30 5.38 6.62 2.17
CA GLY A 30 4.64 5.42 1.81
C GLY A 30 4.52 4.44 2.98
N ALA A 31 5.63 4.11 3.64
CA ALA A 31 5.61 3.19 4.79
C ALA A 31 4.76 3.71 5.95
N THR A 32 4.88 5.01 6.27
CA THR A 32 4.13 5.64 7.35
C THR A 32 2.64 5.72 7.03
N GLY A 33 2.30 6.14 5.80
CA GLY A 33 0.92 6.17 5.33
C GLY A 33 0.26 4.79 5.37
N PHE A 34 0.99 3.74 4.94
CA PHE A 34 0.47 2.39 4.99
C PHE A 34 0.31 1.86 6.42
N LEU A 35 1.23 2.21 7.33
CA LEU A 35 1.12 1.87 8.76
C LEU A 35 -0.14 2.46 9.38
N PHE A 36 -0.37 3.77 9.22
CA PHE A 36 -1.58 4.42 9.76
C PHE A 36 -2.86 3.85 9.16
N GLY A 37 -2.90 3.65 7.83
CA GLY A 37 -4.02 2.96 7.19
C GLY A 37 -4.23 1.57 7.80
N GLY A 38 -3.17 0.78 7.94
CA GLY A 38 -3.23 -0.56 8.51
C GLY A 38 -3.79 -0.57 9.94
N ILE A 39 -3.40 0.38 10.78
CA ILE A 39 -3.95 0.55 12.14
C ILE A 39 -5.46 0.83 12.07
N LEU A 40 -5.91 1.71 11.17
CA LEU A 40 -7.33 2.00 10.99
C LEU A 40 -8.12 0.76 10.57
N LEU A 41 -7.58 -0.04 9.65
CA LEU A 41 -8.23 -1.28 9.22
C LEU A 41 -8.31 -2.30 10.36
N VAL A 42 -7.22 -2.50 11.10
CA VAL A 42 -7.20 -3.43 12.25
C VAL A 42 -8.21 -2.97 13.31
N ALA A 43 -8.27 -1.67 13.59
CA ALA A 43 -9.25 -1.10 14.51
C ALA A 43 -10.69 -1.23 14.00
N ALA A 44 -10.93 -1.04 12.70
CA ALA A 44 -12.24 -1.23 12.07
C ALA A 44 -12.68 -2.70 12.17
N GLU A 45 -11.82 -3.64 11.82
CA GLU A 45 -12.14 -5.06 11.90
C GLU A 45 -12.35 -5.51 13.35
N ALA A 46 -11.55 -5.03 14.32
CA ALA A 46 -11.76 -5.34 15.74
C ALA A 46 -13.11 -4.80 16.26
N GLN A 47 -13.48 -3.58 15.88
CA GLN A 47 -14.76 -2.97 16.27
C GLN A 47 -15.97 -3.58 15.54
N SER A 48 -15.75 -4.22 14.38
CA SER A 48 -16.83 -4.82 13.59
C SER A 48 -17.55 -5.94 14.34
N LEU A 49 -16.84 -6.62 15.25
CA LEU A 49 -17.39 -7.64 16.14
C LEU A 49 -18.45 -7.09 17.10
N THR A 50 -18.41 -5.78 17.39
CA THR A 50 -19.29 -5.12 18.36
C THR A 50 -20.36 -4.26 17.67
N PHE A 51 -19.98 -3.48 16.65
CA PHE A 51 -20.85 -2.45 16.06
C PHE A 51 -21.45 -2.82 14.71
N GLY A 52 -20.99 -3.92 14.10
CA GLY A 52 -21.36 -4.34 12.75
C GLY A 52 -20.57 -3.60 11.65
N TYR A 53 -20.44 -4.23 10.49
CA TYR A 53 -19.60 -3.77 9.37
C TYR A 53 -20.04 -2.41 8.80
N GLU A 54 -21.35 -2.19 8.66
CA GLU A 54 -21.91 -1.00 8.00
C GLU A 54 -21.51 0.31 8.70
N LYS A 55 -21.46 0.31 10.03
CA LYS A 55 -21.12 1.50 10.83
C LYS A 55 -19.63 1.88 10.73
N LEU A 56 -18.79 0.94 10.31
CA LEU A 56 -17.34 1.11 10.23
C LEU A 56 -16.85 1.25 8.78
N TYR A 57 -17.77 1.17 7.82
CA TYR A 57 -17.48 1.35 6.40
C TYR A 57 -16.68 2.64 6.09
N PRO A 58 -16.98 3.81 6.70
CA PRO A 58 -16.18 5.01 6.48
C PRO A 58 -14.70 4.84 6.86
N LEU A 59 -14.41 4.09 7.93
CA LEU A 59 -13.05 3.82 8.40
C LEU A 59 -12.29 2.91 7.42
N ILE A 60 -12.98 1.94 6.83
CA ILE A 60 -12.46 1.05 5.79
C ILE A 60 -12.16 1.85 4.52
N VAL A 61 -13.03 2.79 4.12
CA VAL A 61 -12.78 3.69 2.97
C VAL A 61 -11.52 4.52 3.19
N VAL A 62 -11.33 5.09 4.40
CA VAL A 62 -10.10 5.83 4.73
C VAL A 62 -8.87 4.93 4.60
N PHE A 63 -8.94 3.70 5.11
CA PHE A 63 -7.87 2.73 4.91
C PHE A 63 -7.57 2.50 3.43
N VAL A 64 -8.59 2.25 2.60
CA VAL A 64 -8.41 1.97 1.16
C VAL A 64 -7.69 3.12 0.47
N VAL A 65 -8.13 4.36 0.70
CA VAL A 65 -7.49 5.57 0.15
C VAL A 65 -6.04 5.68 0.62
N MET A 66 -5.80 5.55 1.93
CA MET A 66 -4.45 5.62 2.48
C MET A 66 -3.54 4.52 1.92
N ALA A 67 -4.04 3.29 1.79
CA ALA A 67 -3.28 2.16 1.27
C ALA A 67 -2.88 2.38 -0.20
N PHE A 68 -3.78 2.84 -1.06
CA PHE A 68 -3.48 3.13 -2.46
C PHE A 68 -2.46 4.27 -2.60
N LEU A 69 -2.66 5.37 -1.88
CA LEU A 69 -1.72 6.51 -1.94
C LEU A 69 -0.35 6.16 -1.36
N ALA A 70 -0.32 5.39 -0.28
CA ALA A 70 0.92 4.90 0.31
C ALA A 70 1.69 4.00 -0.64
N GLN A 71 1.03 3.06 -1.31
CA GLN A 71 1.68 2.20 -2.31
C GLN A 71 2.13 3.00 -3.53
N ALA A 72 1.38 4.01 -3.99
CA ALA A 72 1.84 4.90 -5.04
C ALA A 72 3.10 5.68 -4.63
N ALA A 73 3.16 6.18 -3.39
CA ALA A 73 4.37 6.80 -2.83
C ALA A 73 5.56 5.83 -2.80
N ILE A 74 5.34 4.57 -2.42
CA ILE A 74 6.36 3.52 -2.50
C ILE A 74 6.83 3.29 -3.95
N GLY A 75 5.93 3.34 -4.94
CA GLY A 75 6.31 3.32 -6.35
C GLY A 75 7.20 4.50 -6.75
N GLY A 76 6.92 5.70 -6.24
CA GLY A 76 7.79 6.87 -6.39
C GLY A 76 9.16 6.69 -5.74
N ALA A 77 9.19 6.10 -4.54
CA ALA A 77 10.42 5.74 -3.84
C ALA A 77 11.29 4.77 -4.66
N TRP A 78 10.65 3.81 -5.34
CA TRP A 78 11.35 2.86 -6.22
C TRP A 78 12.05 3.56 -7.38
N LEU A 79 11.35 4.48 -8.05
CA LEU A 79 11.90 5.23 -9.19
C LEU A 79 13.06 6.13 -8.79
N GLN A 80 12.95 6.81 -7.64
CA GLN A 80 13.99 7.72 -7.15
C GLN A 80 15.14 6.97 -6.46
N GLY A 81 14.85 5.79 -5.90
CA GLY A 81 15.83 4.96 -5.19
C GLY A 81 16.84 4.26 -6.09
N GLY A 82 16.72 4.37 -7.42
CA GLY A 82 17.58 3.66 -8.37
C GLY A 82 17.43 2.14 -8.32
N LEU A 83 16.28 1.64 -7.83
CA LEU A 83 16.02 0.21 -7.76
C LEU A 83 15.88 -0.39 -9.17
N PRO A 84 16.26 -1.68 -9.35
CA PRO A 84 16.22 -2.33 -10.65
C PRO A 84 14.79 -2.33 -11.22
N ALA A 85 14.71 -2.38 -12.56
CA ALA A 85 13.45 -2.43 -13.29
C ALA A 85 12.50 -1.26 -12.96
N ALA A 86 12.84 -0.04 -13.42
CA ALA A 86 12.03 1.16 -13.24
C ALA A 86 10.55 1.02 -13.66
N TRP A 87 10.24 0.11 -14.58
CA TRP A 87 8.85 -0.19 -14.96
C TRP A 87 8.00 -0.64 -13.77
N ILE A 88 8.58 -1.26 -12.72
CA ILE A 88 7.87 -1.70 -11.51
C ILE A 88 7.39 -0.50 -10.69
N GLY A 89 8.22 0.54 -10.58
CA GLY A 89 7.84 1.79 -9.91
C GLY A 89 6.65 2.45 -10.61
N TRP A 90 6.73 2.58 -11.95
CA TRP A 90 5.63 3.10 -12.76
C TRP A 90 4.38 2.23 -12.70
N ALA A 91 4.51 0.91 -12.82
CA ALA A 91 3.39 -0.01 -12.70
C ALA A 91 2.71 0.11 -11.33
N THR A 92 3.50 0.28 -10.25
CA THR A 92 2.96 0.45 -8.90
C THR A 92 2.15 1.74 -8.79
N ILE A 93 2.66 2.85 -9.32
CA ILE A 93 1.96 4.13 -9.32
C ILE A 93 0.65 4.02 -10.11
N VAL A 94 0.73 3.57 -11.37
CA VAL A 94 -0.42 3.50 -12.28
C VAL A 94 -1.47 2.55 -11.74
N TRP A 95 -1.08 1.37 -11.28
CA TRP A 95 -1.99 0.39 -10.68
C TRP A 95 -2.77 1.00 -9.52
N ASN A 96 -2.06 1.63 -8.57
CA ASN A 96 -2.70 2.14 -7.37
C ASN A 96 -3.62 3.33 -7.66
N LEU A 97 -3.20 4.26 -8.52
CA LEU A 97 -4.03 5.41 -8.88
C LEU A 97 -5.22 5.01 -9.75
N ALA A 98 -5.03 4.12 -10.73
CA ALA A 98 -6.10 3.64 -11.60
C ALA A 98 -7.18 2.91 -10.80
N TRP A 99 -6.79 1.99 -9.90
CA TRP A 99 -7.76 1.29 -9.06
C TRP A 99 -8.43 2.20 -8.04
N LEU A 100 -7.72 3.16 -7.46
CA LEU A 100 -8.33 4.14 -6.57
C LEU A 100 -9.44 4.94 -7.28
N ILE A 101 -9.17 5.39 -8.50
CA ILE A 101 -10.14 6.12 -9.34
C ILE A 101 -11.29 5.19 -9.74
N ALA A 102 -10.99 3.98 -10.22
CA ALA A 102 -12.01 3.02 -10.64
C ALA A 102 -12.96 2.67 -9.50
N LEU A 103 -12.45 2.38 -8.31
CA LEU A 103 -13.28 2.07 -7.13
C LEU A 103 -14.13 3.27 -6.70
N ALA A 104 -13.57 4.48 -6.74
CA ALA A 104 -14.31 5.70 -6.41
C ALA A 104 -15.49 5.96 -7.39
N ILE A 105 -15.34 5.58 -8.66
CA ILE A 105 -16.37 5.78 -9.68
C ILE A 105 -17.41 4.66 -9.67
N PHE A 106 -16.94 3.40 -9.76
CA PHE A 106 -17.79 2.25 -10.06
C PHE A 106 -18.28 1.50 -8.82
N SER A 107 -17.58 1.60 -7.69
CA SER A 107 -17.84 0.76 -6.50
C SER A 107 -18.09 1.57 -5.24
N ARG A 108 -18.85 2.68 -5.32
CA ARG A 108 -19.11 3.59 -4.18
C ARG A 108 -19.70 2.94 -2.93
N ARG A 109 -20.35 1.79 -3.07
CA ARG A 109 -20.96 1.02 -1.96
C ARG A 109 -20.07 -0.09 -1.43
N ASP A 110 -19.01 -0.47 -2.15
CA ASP A 110 -18.08 -1.52 -1.73
C ASP A 110 -16.67 -1.25 -2.29
N LEU A 111 -15.89 -0.43 -1.59
CA LEU A 111 -14.54 -0.05 -2.01
C LEU A 111 -13.46 -1.06 -1.55
N TYR A 112 -13.81 -2.05 -0.72
CA TYR A 112 -12.81 -2.90 -0.07
C TYR A 112 -12.56 -4.19 -0.85
N TYR A 113 -11.53 -4.17 -1.70
CA TYR A 113 -11.02 -5.35 -2.40
C TYR A 113 -9.58 -5.66 -1.98
N PRO A 114 -9.37 -6.48 -0.93
CA PRO A 114 -8.05 -6.72 -0.33
C PRO A 114 -7.00 -7.23 -1.33
N VAL A 115 -7.46 -7.98 -2.35
CA VAL A 115 -6.59 -8.57 -3.37
C VAL A 115 -5.85 -7.50 -4.17
N LEU A 116 -6.48 -6.35 -4.46
CA LEU A 116 -5.89 -5.29 -5.27
C LEU A 116 -4.67 -4.68 -4.60
N HIS A 117 -4.68 -4.59 -3.27
CA HIS A 117 -3.56 -4.10 -2.47
C HIS A 117 -2.43 -5.13 -2.34
N GLY A 118 -2.62 -6.37 -2.78
CA GLY A 118 -1.63 -7.45 -2.68
C GLY A 118 -0.75 -7.62 -3.91
N VAL A 119 -1.26 -7.25 -5.08
CA VAL A 119 -0.61 -7.50 -6.38
C VAL A 119 0.74 -6.79 -6.48
N MET A 120 0.77 -5.45 -6.36
CA MET A 120 2.01 -4.70 -6.56
C MET A 120 3.07 -4.97 -5.49
N PRO A 121 2.75 -5.08 -4.19
CA PRO A 121 3.74 -5.46 -3.19
C PRO A 121 4.37 -6.84 -3.46
N LEU A 122 3.60 -7.79 -4.00
CA LEU A 122 4.11 -9.10 -4.39
C LEU A 122 5.09 -8.97 -5.58
N VAL A 123 4.71 -8.22 -6.62
CA VAL A 123 5.57 -7.97 -7.79
C VAL A 123 6.89 -7.32 -7.36
N MET A 124 6.83 -6.31 -6.48
CA MET A 124 8.00 -5.67 -5.91
C MET A 124 8.86 -6.65 -5.11
N GLY A 125 8.24 -7.48 -4.26
CA GLY A 125 8.95 -8.50 -3.49
C GLY A 125 9.69 -9.50 -4.37
N ILE A 126 9.05 -10.00 -5.43
CA ILE A 126 9.67 -10.90 -6.41
C ILE A 126 10.85 -10.23 -7.10
N ALA A 127 10.70 -8.97 -7.51
CA ALA A 127 11.76 -8.23 -8.18
C ALA A 127 12.98 -7.99 -7.28
N LEU A 128 12.75 -7.72 -5.99
CA LEU A 128 13.83 -7.60 -5.01
C LEU A 128 14.58 -8.93 -4.81
N LEU A 129 13.89 -10.07 -4.84
CA LEU A 129 14.53 -11.39 -4.73
C LEU A 129 15.34 -11.76 -5.99
N TRP A 130 14.89 -11.32 -7.16
CA TRP A 130 15.61 -11.56 -8.42
C TRP A 130 16.78 -10.60 -8.66
N GLY A 131 16.69 -9.36 -8.18
CA GLY A 131 17.75 -8.36 -8.32
C GLY A 131 18.97 -8.57 -7.40
N THR A 132 18.90 -9.54 -6.48
CA THR A 132 19.98 -9.86 -5.51
C THR A 132 20.85 -11.06 -5.89
N VAL A 133 20.81 -11.51 -7.15
CA VAL A 133 21.70 -12.55 -7.71
C VAL A 133 22.66 -11.95 -8.72
#